data_AF-A0A9E1TP59-F1
#
_entry.id   AF-A0A9E1TP59-F1
#
_cell.length_a   1.000
_cell.length_b   1.000
_cell.length_c   1.000
_cell.angle_alpha   90.00
_cell.angle_beta   90.00
_cell.angle_gamma   90.00
#
_symmetry.space_group_name_H-M   'P 1'
#
loop_
_entity.id
_entity.type
_entity.pdbx_description
1 polymer ?
#
loop_
_entity_poly.entity_id
_entity_poly.type
_entity_poly.pdbx_seq_one_letter_code
_entity_poly.pdbx_strand_id
1 'polypeptide(L)'
;MADRMPDRFGSLRTRLALLYSIVLFVLAAVMVGAIYLGLSRALSDEPMSRLARFEQLADGAAAGTTDGAAEKPASLVPDDRPVRPWLVIFEEEVNRRALERLRAYSFTALAGLFLGSLVVGWYVAGLVLRPIGRISAVAREITATDLSRRIDLGGPSDELRDLADTFDEMLGRLDESFEGQRRFVAEA
;
A
#
# COMPACT_ATOMS: atom_id res chain seq x y z
N MET A 1 -9.11 38.35 27.60
CA MET A 1 -9.52 36.93 27.59
C MET A 1 -10.39 36.72 26.35
N ALA A 2 -9.76 36.38 25.22
CA ALA A 2 -10.49 36.05 23.99
C ALA A 2 -10.51 34.52 23.87
N ASP A 3 -11.73 33.99 23.84
CA ASP A 3 -12.06 32.58 23.75
C ASP A 3 -11.67 32.06 22.36
N ARG A 4 -10.52 31.38 22.25
CA ARG A 4 -10.09 30.71 21.00
C ARG A 4 -10.89 29.43 20.88
N MET A 5 -11.87 29.41 19.98
CA MET A 5 -12.55 28.17 19.58
C MET A 5 -11.53 27.16 19.05
N PRO A 6 -11.61 25.87 19.44
CA PRO A 6 -10.70 24.84 18.95
C PRO A 6 -11.04 24.48 17.50
N ASP A 7 -10.21 24.93 16.56
CA ASP A 7 -10.28 24.55 15.15
C ASP A 7 -9.99 23.05 14.98
N ARG A 8 -11.06 22.24 14.96
CA ARG A 8 -10.97 20.77 14.85
C ARG A 8 -10.33 20.25 13.56
N PHE A 9 -10.05 21.14 12.59
CA PHE A 9 -9.47 20.82 11.29
C PHE A 9 -8.04 21.36 11.10
N GLY A 10 -7.46 22.01 12.11
CA GLY A 10 -6.09 22.53 12.09
C GLY A 10 -5.01 21.53 12.49
N SER A 11 -5.36 20.45 13.21
CA SER A 11 -4.35 19.58 13.82
C SER A 11 -3.50 18.82 12.79
N LEU A 12 -2.17 18.91 12.95
CA LEU A 12 -1.14 18.13 12.28
C LEU A 12 -1.46 16.64 12.38
N ARG A 13 -1.94 16.20 13.54
CA ARG A 13 -2.33 14.79 13.76
C ARG A 13 -3.45 14.36 12.82
N THR A 14 -4.50 15.17 12.64
CA THR A 14 -5.61 14.85 11.74
C THR A 14 -5.13 14.74 10.29
N ARG A 15 -4.28 15.66 9.85
CA ARG A 15 -3.71 15.64 8.51
C ARG A 15 -2.82 14.43 8.28
N LEU A 16 -1.99 14.09 9.26
CA LEU A 16 -1.17 12.88 9.20
C LEU A 16 -2.03 11.64 9.15
N ALA A 17 -3.03 11.52 10.04
CA ALA A 17 -3.95 10.40 10.03
C ALA A 17 -4.66 10.24 8.68
N LEU A 18 -5.18 11.34 8.12
CA LEU A 18 -5.85 11.35 6.82
C LEU A 18 -4.90 10.97 5.69
N LEU A 19 -3.67 11.47 5.70
CA LEU A 19 -2.65 11.10 4.72
C LEU A 19 -2.30 9.61 4.83
N TYR A 20 -2.04 9.10 6.04
CA TYR A 20 -1.81 7.69 6.28
C TYR A 20 -2.98 6.82 5.83
N SER A 21 -4.23 7.22 6.10
CA SER A 21 -5.43 6.50 5.67
C SER A 21 -5.55 6.46 4.14
N ILE A 22 -5.34 7.59 3.45
CA ILE A 22 -5.38 7.64 1.98
C ILE A 22 -4.29 6.75 1.40
N VAL A 23 -3.05 6.89 1.90
CA VAL A 23 -1.91 6.08 1.47
C VAL A 23 -2.18 4.59 1.65
N LEU A 24 -2.62 4.20 2.83
CA LEU A 24 -2.88 2.79 3.16
C LEU A 24 -4.01 2.26 2.29
N PHE A 25 -5.06 3.05 2.08
CA PHE A 25 -6.17 2.68 1.21
C PHE A 25 -5.70 2.48 -0.24
N VAL A 26 -4.89 3.39 -0.80
CA VAL A 26 -4.33 3.26 -2.14
C VAL A 26 -3.44 2.02 -2.24
N LEU A 27 -2.58 1.81 -1.25
CA LEU A 27 -1.66 0.67 -1.20
C LEU A 27 -2.43 -0.66 -1.08
N ALA A 28 -3.52 -0.70 -0.29
CA ALA A 28 -4.42 -1.84 -0.21
C ALA A 28 -5.18 -2.09 -1.52
N ALA A 29 -5.69 -1.03 -2.17
CA ALA A 29 -6.37 -1.13 -3.46
C ALA A 29 -5.44 -1.65 -4.55
N VAL A 30 -4.19 -1.18 -4.58
CA VAL A 30 -3.15 -1.66 -5.51
C VAL A 30 -2.83 -3.14 -5.23
N MET A 31 -2.68 -3.52 -3.96
CA MET A 31 -2.45 -4.93 -3.58
C MET A 31 -3.57 -5.83 -4.06
N VAL A 32 -4.83 -5.47 -3.77
CA VAL A 32 -6.00 -6.23 -4.20
C VAL A 32 -6.10 -6.28 -5.72
N GLY A 33 -5.84 -5.17 -6.41
CA GLY A 33 -5.83 -5.09 -7.87
C GLY A 33 -4.78 -5.99 -8.49
N ALA A 34 -3.56 -6.03 -7.93
CA ALA A 34 -2.50 -6.91 -8.39
C ALA A 34 -2.85 -8.39 -8.21
N ILE A 35 -3.42 -8.75 -7.06
CA ILE A 35 -3.91 -10.11 -6.78
C ILE A 35 -5.03 -10.48 -7.76
N TYR A 36 -6.00 -9.59 -7.98
CA TYR A 36 -7.11 -9.81 -8.90
C TYR A 36 -6.64 -9.96 -10.36
N LEU A 37 -5.71 -9.12 -10.81
CA LEU A 37 -5.10 -9.22 -12.13
C LEU A 37 -4.32 -10.53 -12.31
N GLY A 38 -3.63 -10.99 -11.26
CA GLY A 38 -2.95 -12.28 -11.30
C GLY A 38 -3.91 -13.46 -11.36
N LEU A 39 -4.99 -13.41 -10.57
CA LEU A 39 -6.04 -14.42 -10.54
C LEU A 39 -6.81 -14.47 -11.86
N SER A 40 -7.25 -13.32 -12.39
CA SER A 40 -7.97 -13.24 -13.66
C SER A 40 -7.14 -13.73 -14.84
N ARG A 41 -5.85 -13.37 -14.91
CA ARG A 41 -4.95 -13.95 -15.91
C ARG A 41 -4.81 -15.46 -15.74
N ALA A 42 -4.72 -15.96 -14.51
CA ALA A 42 -4.60 -17.40 -14.25
C ALA A 42 -5.86 -18.19 -14.64
N LEU A 43 -7.06 -17.63 -14.46
CA LEU A 43 -8.32 -18.26 -14.90
C LEU A 43 -8.57 -18.11 -16.40
N SER A 44 -8.09 -17.04 -17.03
CA SER A 44 -8.24 -16.81 -18.47
C SER A 44 -7.28 -17.68 -19.31
N ASP A 45 -6.21 -18.18 -18.69
CA ASP A 45 -5.20 -19.05 -19.30
C ASP A 45 -5.50 -20.55 -19.14
N GLU A 46 -6.72 -20.95 -18.75
CA GLU A 46 -7.18 -22.33 -18.89
C GLU A 46 -7.70 -22.51 -20.33
N PRO A 47 -6.90 -23.10 -21.25
CA PRO A 47 -7.41 -23.38 -22.56
C PRO A 47 -8.40 -24.53 -22.41
N MET A 48 -9.67 -24.20 -22.51
CA MET A 48 -10.79 -25.11 -22.82
C MET A 48 -10.60 -25.77 -24.22
N SER A 49 -9.36 -26.06 -24.62
CA SER A 49 -8.97 -26.70 -25.88
C SER A 49 -8.62 -28.18 -25.71
N ARG A 50 -8.58 -28.69 -24.47
CA ARG A 50 -8.36 -30.13 -24.22
C ARG A 50 -9.63 -30.93 -24.49
N LEU A 51 -10.80 -30.41 -24.10
CA LEU A 51 -12.09 -31.07 -24.37
C LEU A 51 -12.38 -31.17 -25.88
N ALA A 52 -12.15 -30.10 -26.65
CA ALA A 52 -12.34 -30.12 -28.11
C ALA A 52 -11.42 -31.11 -28.85
N ARG A 53 -10.19 -31.33 -28.33
CA ARG A 53 -9.23 -32.26 -28.94
C ARG A 53 -9.56 -33.73 -28.64
N PHE A 54 -10.25 -34.00 -27.53
CA PHE A 54 -10.75 -35.33 -27.19
C PHE A 54 -12.01 -35.70 -27.97
N GLU A 55 -12.90 -34.75 -28.23
CA GLU A 55 -14.04 -34.95 -29.13
C GLU A 55 -13.56 -35.27 -30.55
N GLN A 56 -12.53 -34.57 -31.03
CA GLN A 56 -11.90 -34.83 -32.33
C GLN A 56 -11.17 -36.20 -32.40
N LEU A 57 -10.62 -36.69 -31.29
CA LEU A 57 -10.02 -38.03 -31.18
C LEU A 57 -11.09 -39.13 -31.05
N ALA A 58 -12.20 -38.84 -30.38
CA ALA A 58 -13.34 -39.76 -30.25
C ALA A 58 -14.11 -39.89 -31.58
N ASP A 59 -14.34 -38.78 -32.28
CA ASP A 59 -14.94 -38.75 -33.61
C ASP A 59 -14.03 -39.40 -34.66
N GLY A 60 -12.71 -39.18 -34.56
CA GLY A 60 -11.71 -39.85 -35.40
C GLY A 60 -11.62 -41.36 -35.17
N ALA A 61 -11.90 -41.83 -33.95
CA ALA A 61 -11.97 -43.26 -33.62
C ALA A 61 -13.30 -43.90 -34.02
N ALA A 62 -14.40 -43.13 -34.02
CA ALA A 62 -15.73 -43.59 -34.44
C ALA A 62 -15.89 -43.67 -35.98
N ALA A 63 -15.11 -42.90 -36.74
CA ALA A 63 -15.16 -42.88 -38.20
C ALA A 63 -14.44 -44.08 -38.89
N GLY A 64 -13.83 -44.99 -38.11
CA GLY A 64 -12.93 -46.03 -38.61
C GLY A 64 -13.43 -47.47 -38.46
N THR A 65 -14.70 -47.77 -38.76
CA THR A 65 -15.17 -49.16 -38.91
C THR A 65 -16.25 -49.28 -40.00
N THR A 66 -15.83 -49.46 -41.25
CA THR A 66 -16.67 -50.08 -42.29
C THR A 66 -16.19 -51.52 -42.51
N ASP A 67 -16.99 -52.48 -42.04
CA ASP A 67 -17.52 -53.62 -42.81
C ASP A 67 -17.78 -54.86 -41.93
N GLY A 68 -19.03 -55.35 -41.99
CA GLY A 68 -19.31 -56.79 -41.96
C GLY A 68 -19.92 -57.42 -40.70
N ALA A 69 -21.24 -57.63 -40.77
CA ALA A 69 -22.02 -58.74 -40.20
C ALA A 69 -22.30 -58.83 -38.68
N ALA A 70 -23.59 -58.60 -38.40
CA ALA A 70 -24.44 -59.08 -37.30
C ALA A 70 -23.94 -60.20 -36.36
N GLU A 71 -23.90 -59.91 -35.06
CA GLU A 71 -24.68 -60.64 -34.05
C GLU A 71 -24.65 -59.88 -32.70
N LYS A 72 -25.82 -59.66 -32.12
CA LYS A 72 -25.99 -59.20 -30.73
C LYS A 72 -26.66 -60.32 -29.97
N PRO A 73 -26.13 -60.75 -28.82
CA PRO A 73 -27.04 -60.90 -27.69
C PRO A 73 -26.50 -60.38 -26.35
N ALA A 74 -27.46 -59.83 -25.60
CA ALA A 74 -27.61 -59.85 -24.14
C ALA A 74 -26.41 -59.51 -23.23
N SER A 75 -26.52 -58.32 -22.63
CA SER A 75 -26.36 -58.05 -21.19
C SER A 75 -25.52 -59.04 -20.39
N LEU A 76 -24.25 -58.68 -20.21
CA LEU A 76 -23.45 -58.96 -19.03
C LEU A 76 -22.33 -57.91 -19.02
N VAL A 77 -22.66 -56.74 -18.47
CA VAL A 77 -21.65 -55.78 -18.03
C VAL A 77 -21.53 -55.99 -16.51
N PRO A 78 -20.59 -56.81 -16.02
CA PRO A 78 -20.00 -56.54 -14.72
C PRO A 78 -19.23 -55.23 -14.88
N ASP A 79 -19.85 -54.12 -14.45
CA ASP A 79 -19.21 -52.80 -14.45
C ASP A 79 -18.25 -52.71 -13.25
N ASP A 80 -17.24 -53.56 -13.24
CA ASP A 80 -16.05 -53.42 -12.39
C ASP A 80 -14.98 -52.61 -13.12
N ARG A 81 -15.39 -51.63 -13.94
CA ARG A 81 -14.45 -50.62 -14.41
C ARG A 81 -14.19 -49.71 -13.20
N PRO A 82 -12.95 -49.51 -12.75
CA PRO A 82 -12.67 -48.43 -11.82
C PRO A 82 -12.97 -47.12 -12.57
N VAL A 83 -14.17 -46.57 -12.41
CA VAL A 83 -14.61 -45.33 -13.07
C VAL A 83 -13.99 -44.10 -12.37
N ARG A 84 -12.80 -44.19 -11.79
CA ARG A 84 -12.16 -43.08 -11.04
C ARG A 84 -10.64 -42.88 -11.18
N PRO A 85 -9.95 -43.18 -12.31
CA PRO A 85 -8.60 -42.63 -12.54
C PRO A 85 -8.60 -41.12 -12.85
N TRP A 86 -9.66 -40.59 -13.46
CA TRP A 86 -9.62 -39.22 -13.98
C TRP A 86 -9.75 -38.13 -12.90
N LEU A 87 -10.31 -38.44 -11.72
CA LEU A 87 -10.48 -37.44 -10.66
C LEU A 87 -9.14 -37.13 -9.94
N VAL A 88 -8.27 -38.12 -9.77
CA VAL A 88 -7.03 -37.98 -8.97
C VAL A 88 -5.88 -37.38 -9.80
N ILE A 89 -5.83 -37.64 -11.11
CA ILE A 89 -4.82 -37.06 -12.02
C ILE A 89 -5.11 -35.58 -12.29
N PHE A 90 -6.38 -35.15 -12.24
CA PHE A 90 -6.73 -33.73 -12.27
C PHE A 90 -6.33 -33.01 -10.97
N GLU A 91 -6.45 -33.69 -9.82
CA GLU A 91 -6.19 -33.07 -8.52
C GLU A 91 -4.71 -32.78 -8.29
N GLU A 92 -3.79 -33.68 -8.66
CA GLU A 92 -2.34 -33.46 -8.51
C GLU A 92 -1.76 -32.45 -9.51
N GLU A 93 -2.24 -32.48 -10.75
CA GLU A 93 -1.71 -31.65 -11.83
C GLU A 93 -2.18 -30.18 -11.72
N VAL A 94 -3.41 -29.98 -11.26
CA VAL A 94 -3.96 -28.65 -10.95
C VAL A 94 -3.30 -28.06 -9.71
N ASN A 95 -3.05 -28.88 -8.67
CA ASN A 95 -2.46 -28.41 -7.43
C ASN A 95 -1.01 -27.91 -7.62
N ARG A 96 -0.15 -28.64 -8.34
CA ARG A 96 1.24 -28.17 -8.59
C ARG A 96 1.32 -26.89 -9.41
N ARG A 97 0.51 -26.77 -10.47
CA ARG A 97 0.49 -25.57 -11.32
C ARG A 97 -0.11 -24.36 -10.60
N ALA A 98 -1.12 -24.60 -9.76
CA ALA A 98 -1.68 -23.56 -8.90
C ALA A 98 -0.63 -23.03 -7.91
N LEU A 99 0.10 -23.92 -7.23
CA LEU A 99 1.11 -23.53 -6.22
C LEU A 99 2.28 -22.72 -6.82
N GLU A 100 2.79 -23.11 -7.99
CA GLU A 100 3.89 -22.38 -8.65
C GLU A 100 3.45 -20.99 -9.14
N ARG A 101 2.24 -20.87 -9.71
CA ARG A 101 1.69 -19.57 -10.14
C ARG A 101 1.37 -18.68 -8.95
N LEU A 102 0.79 -19.22 -7.88
CA LEU A 102 0.48 -18.46 -6.67
C LEU A 102 1.76 -17.91 -6.03
N ARG A 103 2.85 -18.69 -6.04
CA ARG A 103 4.16 -18.29 -5.54
C ARG A 103 4.71 -17.09 -6.31
N ALA A 104 4.73 -17.15 -7.65
CA ALA A 104 5.26 -16.08 -8.48
C ALA A 104 4.44 -14.77 -8.30
N TYR A 105 3.11 -14.86 -8.34
CA TYR A 105 2.23 -13.70 -8.13
C TYR A 105 2.38 -13.10 -6.73
N SER A 106 2.47 -13.94 -5.69
CA SER A 106 2.68 -13.47 -4.31
C SER A 106 3.99 -12.72 -4.17
N PHE A 107 5.09 -13.22 -4.76
CA PHE A 107 6.38 -12.51 -4.72
C PHE A 107 6.33 -11.16 -5.45
N THR A 108 5.69 -11.09 -6.63
CA THR A 108 5.55 -9.80 -7.34
C THR A 108 4.65 -8.82 -6.59
N ALA A 109 3.56 -9.29 -5.97
CA ALA A 109 2.68 -8.45 -5.17
C ALA A 109 3.39 -7.93 -3.91
N LEU A 110 4.12 -8.79 -3.20
CA LEU A 110 4.93 -8.43 -2.05
C LEU A 110 6.03 -7.42 -2.41
N ALA A 111 6.74 -7.65 -3.52
CA ALA A 111 7.77 -6.72 -3.99
C ALA A 111 7.18 -5.34 -4.32
N GLY A 112 6.03 -5.30 -5.01
CA GLY A 112 5.32 -4.05 -5.31
C GLY A 112 4.87 -3.30 -4.05
N LEU A 113 4.29 -4.03 -3.09
CA LEU A 113 3.91 -3.49 -1.78
C LEU A 113 5.10 -2.92 -1.02
N PHE A 114 6.20 -3.67 -0.99
CA PHE A 114 7.40 -3.27 -0.28
C PHE A 114 7.98 -1.98 -0.88
N LEU A 115 8.16 -1.93 -2.20
CA LEU A 115 8.67 -0.74 -2.88
C LEU A 115 7.71 0.44 -2.75
N GLY A 116 6.40 0.23 -2.89
CA GLY A 116 5.39 1.28 -2.72
C GLY A 116 5.39 1.84 -1.30
N SER A 117 5.44 0.97 -0.29
CA SER A 117 5.55 1.37 1.12
C SER A 117 6.82 2.19 1.38
N LEU A 118 7.95 1.80 0.78
CA LEU A 118 9.22 2.50 0.94
C LEU A 118 9.17 3.92 0.36
N VAL A 119 8.64 4.07 -0.86
CA VAL A 119 8.48 5.37 -1.53
C VAL A 119 7.56 6.28 -0.73
N VAL A 120 6.42 5.77 -0.29
CA VAL A 120 5.46 6.58 0.46
C VAL A 120 5.99 6.93 1.85
N GLY A 121 6.61 5.97 2.55
CA GLY A 121 7.24 6.22 3.85
C GLY A 121 8.30 7.31 3.75
N TRP A 122 9.13 7.28 2.71
CA TRP A 122 10.14 8.32 2.46
C TRP A 122 9.52 9.69 2.19
N TYR A 123 8.48 9.75 1.37
CA TYR A 123 7.77 11.00 1.06
C TYR A 123 7.10 11.61 2.31
N VAL A 124 6.41 10.79 3.12
CA VAL A 124 5.73 11.23 4.35
C VAL A 124 6.72 11.70 5.39
N ALA A 125 7.83 10.97 5.59
CA ALA A 125 8.90 11.40 6.49
C ALA A 125 9.46 12.77 6.08
N GLY A 126 9.71 12.97 4.79
CA GLY A 126 10.15 14.27 4.26
C GLY A 126 9.16 15.40 4.56
N LEU A 127 7.86 15.13 4.47
CA LEU A 127 6.83 16.12 4.77
C LEU A 127 6.81 16.51 6.25
N VAL A 128 6.89 15.54 7.16
CA VAL A 128 6.80 15.78 8.61
C VAL A 128 8.05 16.46 9.17
N LEU A 129 9.23 16.11 8.66
CA LEU A 129 10.50 16.65 9.19
C LEU A 129 10.83 18.05 8.66
N ARG A 130 10.24 18.47 7.54
CA ARG A 130 10.58 19.73 6.87
C ARG A 130 10.35 20.99 7.74
N PRO A 131 9.21 21.15 8.46
CA PRO A 131 8.99 22.33 9.31
C PRO A 131 9.90 22.34 10.54
N ILE A 132 10.17 21.17 11.12
CA ILE A 132 11.10 21.01 12.26
C ILE A 132 12.51 21.51 11.87
N GLY A 133 12.94 21.18 10.65
CA GLY A 133 14.19 21.69 10.10
C GLY A 133 14.26 23.21 10.03
N ARG A 134 13.14 23.87 9.65
CA ARG A 134 13.05 25.34 9.57
C ARG A 134 13.13 25.98 10.96
N ILE A 135 12.35 25.48 11.92
CA ILE A 135 12.41 25.92 13.33
C ILE A 135 13.85 25.78 13.87
N SER A 136 14.47 24.61 13.64
CA SER A 136 15.83 24.31 14.10
C SER A 136 16.92 25.15 13.42
N ALA A 137 16.68 25.59 12.18
CA ALA A 137 17.59 26.46 11.45
C ALA A 137 17.55 27.88 12.02
N VAL A 138 16.35 28.45 12.17
CA VAL A 138 16.19 29.79 12.75
C VAL A 138 16.71 29.81 14.19
N ALA A 139 16.37 28.81 15.00
CA ALA A 139 16.85 28.71 16.38
C ALA A 139 18.39 28.64 16.49
N ARG A 140 19.08 28.07 15.49
CA ARG A 140 20.55 28.03 15.44
C ARG A 140 21.19 29.37 15.05
N GLU A 141 20.45 30.21 14.34
CA GLU A 141 20.91 31.53 13.91
C GLU A 141 20.69 32.61 14.98
N ILE A 142 19.81 32.36 15.95
CA ILE A 142 19.60 33.24 17.09
C ILE A 142 20.84 33.21 17.98
N THR A 143 21.37 34.39 18.26
CA THR A 143 22.53 34.58 19.13
C THR A 143 22.16 35.51 20.27
N ALA A 144 22.91 35.50 21.38
CA ALA A 144 22.68 36.41 22.50
C ALA A 144 22.75 37.91 22.11
N THR A 145 23.42 38.21 20.98
CA THR A 145 23.55 39.57 20.44
C THR A 145 22.43 39.97 19.49
N ASP A 146 21.69 39.00 18.94
CA ASP A 146 20.56 39.25 18.02
C ASP A 146 19.38 38.32 18.38
N LEU A 147 18.62 38.77 19.37
CA LEU A 147 17.39 38.15 19.86
C LEU A 147 16.15 38.68 19.14
N SER A 148 16.30 39.61 18.20
CA SER A 148 15.19 40.22 17.47
C SER A 148 14.56 39.27 16.43
N ARG A 149 15.31 38.25 16.02
CA ARG A 149 14.86 37.25 15.04
C ARG A 149 13.70 36.42 15.62
N ARG A 150 12.75 36.12 14.75
CA ARG A 150 11.56 35.30 15.04
C ARG A 150 11.50 34.13 14.06
N ILE A 151 10.92 33.03 14.50
CA ILE A 151 10.70 31.83 13.69
C ILE A 151 9.65 32.13 12.62
N ASP A 152 8.56 32.82 12.99
CA ASP A 152 7.45 33.20 12.10
C ASP A 152 7.07 32.05 11.15
N LEU A 153 6.66 30.93 11.76
CA LEU A 153 6.35 29.72 11.00
C LEU A 153 5.06 29.93 10.21
N GLY A 154 5.20 30.31 8.96
CA GLY A 154 4.09 30.39 8.02
C GLY A 154 3.42 29.03 7.81
N GLY A 155 2.11 29.06 7.60
CA GLY A 155 1.31 27.87 7.35
C GLY A 155 0.03 27.82 8.19
N PRO A 156 -0.69 26.70 8.13
CA PRO A 156 -1.91 26.52 8.90
C PRO A 156 -1.68 26.55 10.41
N SER A 157 -2.72 26.91 11.18
CA SER A 157 -2.72 26.86 12.65
C SER A 157 -2.74 25.41 13.13
N ASP A 158 -1.55 24.80 13.16
CA ASP A 158 -1.30 23.46 13.68
C ASP A 158 -0.33 23.48 14.86
N GLU A 159 -0.11 22.32 15.47
CA GLU A 159 0.70 22.17 16.69
C GLU A 159 2.15 22.63 16.49
N LEU A 160 2.69 22.59 15.27
CA LEU A 160 4.04 23.08 14.99
C LEU A 160 4.08 24.61 14.92
N ARG A 161 3.01 25.23 14.40
CA ARG A 161 2.86 26.69 14.44
C ARG A 161 2.66 27.18 15.87
N ASP A 162 1.82 26.52 16.66
CA ASP A 162 1.63 26.88 18.08
C ASP A 162 2.95 26.78 18.87
N LEU A 163 3.78 25.78 18.56
CA LEU A 163 5.12 25.64 19.15
C LEU A 163 6.05 26.78 18.72
N ALA A 164 6.05 27.15 17.44
CA ALA A 164 6.85 28.27 16.93
C ALA A 164 6.43 29.60 17.57
N ASP A 165 5.13 29.85 17.68
CA ASP A 165 4.57 31.04 18.31
C ASP A 165 4.97 31.12 19.80
N THR A 166 4.94 29.98 20.51
CA THR A 166 5.40 29.90 21.91
C THR A 166 6.89 30.21 22.04
N PHE A 167 7.72 29.72 21.10
CA PHE A 167 9.14 30.04 21.04
C PHE A 167 9.40 31.53 20.79
N ASP A 168 8.65 32.13 19.86
CA ASP A 168 8.74 33.56 19.55
C ASP A 168 8.34 34.44 20.74
N GLU A 169 7.35 34.03 21.53
CA GLU A 169 6.99 34.71 22.78
C GLU A 169 8.12 34.62 23.82
N MET A 170 8.74 33.45 24.00
CA MET A 170 9.88 33.29 24.91
C MET A 170 11.06 34.18 24.49
N LEU A 171 11.34 34.26 23.19
CA LEU A 171 12.38 35.13 22.64
C LEU A 171 12.07 36.62 22.88
N GLY A 172 10.82 37.03 22.71
CA GLY A 172 10.38 38.40 23.02
C GLY A 172 10.63 38.78 24.47
N ARG A 173 10.28 37.91 25.41
CA ARG A 173 10.54 38.14 26.85
C ARG A 173 12.03 38.20 27.17
N LEU A 174 12.84 37.38 26.51
CA LEU A 174 14.29 37.38 26.69
C LEU A 174 14.91 38.70 26.18
N ASP A 175 14.50 39.15 25.00
CA ASP A 175 14.96 40.42 24.40
C ASP A 175 14.66 41.62 25.32
N GLU A 176 13.43 41.71 25.83
CA GLU A 176 13.02 42.74 26.80
C GLU A 176 13.91 42.74 28.07
N SER A 177 14.24 41.54 28.59
CA SER A 177 15.10 41.42 29.78
C SER A 177 16.54 41.89 29.53
N PHE A 178 17.10 41.60 28.35
CA PHE A 178 18.45 42.04 27.98
C PHE A 178 18.51 43.54 27.65
N GLU A 179 17.45 44.11 27.06
CA GLU A 179 17.33 45.56 26.88
C GLU A 179 17.30 46.28 28.23
N GLY A 180 16.53 45.78 29.19
CA GLY A 180 16.49 46.30 30.56
C GLY A 180 17.87 46.28 31.22
N GLN A 181 18.59 45.15 31.11
CA GLN A 181 19.94 45.02 31.65
C GLN A 181 20.95 45.96 30.97
N ARG A 182 20.89 46.12 29.65
CA ARG A 182 21.75 47.06 28.90
C ARG A 182 21.52 48.51 29.31
N ARG A 183 20.26 48.92 29.51
CA ARG A 183 19.93 50.27 29.96
C ARG A 183 20.47 50.56 31.36
N PHE A 184 20.35 49.60 32.29
CA PHE A 184 20.89 49.75 33.64
C PHE A 184 22.42 49.91 33.68
N VAL A 185 23.15 49.15 32.86
CA VAL A 185 24.62 49.28 32.76
C VAL A 185 25.03 50.61 32.11
N ALA A 186 24.23 51.14 31.19
CA ALA A 186 24.49 52.41 30.53
C ALA A 186 24.19 53.64 31.41
N GLU A 187 23.34 53.49 32.43
CA GLU A 187 22.95 54.55 33.38
C GLU A 187 23.80 54.57 34.67
N ALA A 188 24.69 53.58 34.87
CA ALA A 188 25.58 53.45 36.03
C ALA A 188 26.97 54.10 35.79
#